data_AF-A0A2S7L0X5-F1
#
_entry.id   AF-A0A2S7L0X5-F1
#
_cell.length_a   1.000
_cell.length_b   1.000
_cell.length_c   1.000
_cell.angle_alpha   90.00
_cell.angle_beta   90.00
_cell.angle_gamma   90.00
#
_symmetry.space_group_name_H-M   'P 1'
#
loop_
_entity.id
_entity.type
_entity.pdbx_description
1 polymer ?
#
loop_
_entity_poly.entity_id
_entity_poly.type
_entity_poly.pdbx_seq_one_letter_code
_entity_poly.pdbx_strand_id
1 'polypeptide(L)'
;MPLLWAIRDIVGLTGTKFGCGVSQCGACSVLIDGTLTKSCSMPVSYGIGKEIFTIEGSSPNLEFLREAWNDGNVPQCGYCQSGQLIAATSLLDKTENPTDEDIDAAMSSNICRCGTYSRIKKAIHKAVALKNESI
;
A
#
# COMPACT_ATOMS: atom_id res chain seq x y z
N MET A 1 -3.31 -11.89 -19.46
CA MET A 1 -4.06 -11.68 -18.22
C MET A 1 -3.35 -10.64 -17.36
N PRO A 2 -4.06 -9.68 -16.76
CA PRO A 2 -3.50 -8.77 -15.76
C PRO A 2 -2.82 -9.50 -14.59
N LEU A 3 -1.71 -8.96 -14.11
CA LEU A 3 -0.96 -9.49 -12.98
C LEU A 3 -1.83 -9.64 -11.72
N LEU A 4 -2.75 -8.70 -11.51
CA LEU A 4 -3.74 -8.73 -10.43
C LEU A 4 -4.46 -10.08 -10.30
N TRP A 5 -4.91 -10.66 -11.41
CA TRP A 5 -5.67 -11.92 -11.38
C TRP A 5 -4.78 -13.13 -11.09
N ALA A 6 -3.52 -13.12 -11.53
CA ALA A 6 -2.57 -14.14 -11.13
C ALA A 6 -2.35 -14.11 -9.60
N ILE A 7 -2.12 -12.93 -9.03
CA ILE A 7 -1.92 -12.74 -7.58
C ILE A 7 -3.14 -13.23 -6.80
N ARG A 8 -4.34 -12.79 -7.18
CA ARG A 8 -5.55 -13.06 -6.42
C ARG A 8 -6.11 -14.46 -6.62
N ASP A 9 -6.24 -14.88 -7.87
CA ASP A 9 -7.08 -16.04 -8.22
C ASP A 9 -6.26 -17.31 -8.44
N ILE A 10 -4.99 -17.17 -8.81
CA ILE A 10 -4.07 -18.31 -8.99
C ILE A 10 -3.24 -18.55 -7.73
N VAL A 11 -2.57 -17.51 -7.23
CA VAL A 11 -1.73 -17.62 -6.02
C VAL A 11 -2.57 -17.58 -4.74
N GLY A 12 -3.73 -16.91 -4.76
CA GLY A 12 -4.64 -16.85 -3.61
C GLY A 12 -4.40 -15.68 -2.65
N LEU A 13 -3.56 -14.71 -3.02
CA LEU A 13 -3.27 -13.52 -2.22
C LEU A 13 -4.34 -12.45 -2.48
N THR A 14 -5.44 -12.55 -1.75
CA THR A 14 -6.66 -11.78 -2.01
C THR A 14 -6.67 -10.38 -1.38
N GLY A 15 -5.63 -10.01 -0.63
CA GLY A 15 -5.43 -8.70 -0.02
C GLY A 15 -5.29 -7.59 -1.05
N THR A 16 -4.57 -7.82 -2.16
CA THR A 16 -4.58 -6.92 -3.33
C THR A 16 -5.97 -6.89 -3.96
N LYS A 17 -6.63 -5.72 -4.04
CA LYS A 17 -8.06 -5.62 -4.42
C LYS A 17 -8.29 -5.14 -5.85
N PHE A 18 -9.41 -5.54 -6.46
CA PHE A 18 -9.88 -5.01 -7.73
C PHE A 18 -10.87 -3.86 -7.52
N GLY A 19 -10.44 -2.60 -7.71
CA GLY A 19 -11.33 -1.45 -7.55
C GLY A 19 -11.89 -0.86 -8.85
N CYS A 20 -11.06 -0.71 -9.89
CA CYS A 20 -11.47 -0.02 -11.13
C CYS A 20 -10.96 -0.64 -12.44
N GLY A 21 -9.89 -1.44 -12.43
CA GLY A 21 -9.31 -2.05 -13.63
C GLY A 21 -8.58 -1.10 -14.59
N VAL A 22 -8.63 0.22 -14.36
CA VAL A 22 -8.10 1.26 -15.25
C VAL A 22 -7.03 2.13 -14.59
N SER A 23 -6.36 1.59 -13.56
CA SER A 23 -5.23 2.23 -12.89
C SER A 23 -5.49 3.60 -12.26
N GLN A 24 -6.72 3.85 -11.82
CA GLN A 24 -7.07 5.06 -11.08
C GLN A 24 -7.01 4.86 -9.56
N CYS A 25 -7.73 3.86 -9.03
CA CYS A 25 -8.02 3.80 -7.58
C CYS A 25 -6.89 3.38 -6.64
N GLY A 26 -5.83 2.71 -7.12
CA GLY A 26 -4.72 2.23 -6.27
C GLY A 26 -5.03 1.04 -5.34
N ALA A 27 -6.26 0.53 -5.26
CA ALA A 27 -6.58 -0.61 -4.40
C ALA A 27 -5.86 -1.93 -4.78
N CYS A 28 -5.31 -1.99 -6.01
CA CYS A 28 -4.53 -3.11 -6.55
C CYS A 28 -3.01 -2.91 -6.42
N SER A 29 -2.55 -1.91 -5.66
CA SER A 29 -1.14 -1.59 -5.51
C SER A 29 -0.35 -2.76 -4.92
N VAL A 30 0.81 -2.99 -5.51
CA VAL A 30 1.86 -3.94 -5.10
C VAL A 30 3.21 -3.25 -5.28
N LEU A 31 4.29 -3.76 -4.68
CA LEU A 31 5.64 -3.36 -5.08
C LEU A 31 6.18 -4.40 -6.06
N ILE A 32 6.80 -3.92 -7.14
CA ILE A 32 7.53 -4.76 -8.08
C ILE A 32 8.98 -4.26 -8.08
N ASP A 33 9.92 -5.09 -7.62
CA ASP A 33 11.32 -4.71 -7.37
C ASP A 33 11.42 -3.38 -6.57
N GLY A 34 10.64 -3.27 -5.48
CA GLY A 34 10.55 -2.07 -4.64
C GLY A 34 9.79 -0.87 -5.24
N THR A 35 9.24 -0.99 -6.46
CA THR A 35 8.50 0.09 -7.12
C THR A 35 6.99 -0.07 -7.01
N LEU A 36 6.32 0.92 -6.43
CA LEU A 36 4.86 0.98 -6.32
C LEU A 36 4.20 0.90 -7.71
N THR A 37 3.39 -0.15 -7.91
CA THR A 37 2.80 -0.47 -9.20
C THR A 37 1.34 -0.90 -9.06
N LYS A 38 0.47 -0.44 -9.98
CA LYS A 38 -0.93 -0.85 -10.06
C LYS A 38 -1.03 -2.16 -10.86
N SER A 39 -1.17 -3.28 -10.17
CA SER A 39 -1.15 -4.62 -10.78
C SER A 39 -2.27 -4.87 -11.80
N CYS A 40 -3.36 -4.09 -11.78
CA CYS A 40 -4.46 -4.24 -12.73
C CYS A 40 -4.10 -3.83 -14.17
N SER A 41 -3.10 -2.96 -14.37
CA SER A 41 -2.65 -2.53 -15.70
C SER A 41 -1.38 -3.21 -16.19
N MET A 42 -0.78 -4.09 -15.38
CA MET A 42 0.43 -4.81 -15.78
C MET A 42 0.06 -6.20 -16.32
N PRO A 43 0.62 -6.64 -17.46
CA PRO A 43 0.45 -8.02 -17.90
C PRO A 43 1.21 -8.94 -16.94
N VAL A 44 0.69 -10.15 -16.70
CA VAL A 44 1.36 -11.15 -15.84
C VAL A 44 2.80 -11.46 -16.28
N SER A 45 3.08 -11.39 -17.59
CA SER A 45 4.43 -11.58 -18.15
C SER A 45 5.45 -10.56 -17.65
N TYR A 46 5.01 -9.37 -17.23
CA TYR A 46 5.90 -8.35 -16.66
C TYR A 46 6.51 -8.80 -15.34
N GLY A 47 5.81 -9.64 -14.56
CA GLY A 47 6.27 -10.12 -13.25
C GLY A 47 7.29 -11.26 -13.32
N ILE A 48 7.63 -11.78 -14.51
CA ILE A 48 8.57 -12.90 -14.64
C ILE A 48 9.97 -12.47 -14.19
N GLY A 49 10.53 -13.19 -13.21
CA GLY A 49 11.87 -12.93 -12.66
C GLY A 49 11.96 -11.69 -11.77
N LYS A 50 10.82 -11.09 -11.40
CA LYS A 50 10.76 -9.92 -10.52
C LYS A 50 10.29 -10.29 -9.12
N GLU A 51 10.70 -9.52 -8.13
CA GLU A 51 10.16 -9.60 -6.79
C GLU A 51 8.82 -8.87 -6.74
N ILE A 52 7.77 -9.56 -6.28
CA ILE A 52 6.43 -8.97 -6.10
C ILE A 52 6.10 -9.00 -4.61
N PHE A 53 5.98 -7.81 -4.01
CA PHE A 53 5.59 -7.63 -2.63
C PHE A 53 4.13 -7.16 -2.53
N THR A 54 3.34 -7.86 -1.74
CA THR A 54 1.88 -7.64 -1.56
C THR A 54 1.56 -7.31 -0.11
N ILE A 55 0.29 -7.00 0.19
CA ILE A 55 -0.13 -6.65 1.55
C ILE A 55 0.00 -7.83 2.52
N GLU A 56 0.10 -9.05 2.03
CA GLU A 56 0.32 -10.26 2.82
C GLU A 56 1.80 -10.44 3.22
N GLY A 57 2.72 -9.69 2.62
CA GLY A 57 4.13 -9.68 3.00
C GLY A 57 4.37 -9.09 4.38
N SER A 58 5.65 -9.09 4.77
CA SER A 58 6.11 -8.48 6.03
C SER A 58 7.42 -7.72 5.78
N SER A 59 7.51 -6.53 6.33
CA SER A 59 8.71 -5.68 6.38
C SER A 59 8.62 -4.78 7.61
N PRO A 60 9.74 -4.28 8.17
CA PRO A 60 9.70 -3.42 9.35
C PRO A 60 8.77 -2.21 9.20
N ASN A 61 8.86 -1.49 8.07
CA ASN A 61 8.00 -0.35 7.79
C ASN A 61 6.52 -0.75 7.71
N LEU A 62 6.19 -1.89 7.09
CA LEU A 62 4.80 -2.35 7.00
C LEU A 62 4.22 -2.72 8.38
N GLU A 63 5.02 -3.31 9.27
CA GLU A 63 4.54 -3.65 10.62
C GLU A 63 4.25 -2.41 11.46
N PHE A 64 5.15 -1.41 11.47
CA PHE A 64 4.88 -0.12 12.14
C PHE A 64 3.66 0.59 11.54
N LEU A 65 3.49 0.52 10.21
CA LEU A 65 2.29 1.04 9.55
C LEU A 65 1.03 0.30 9.97
N ARG A 66 1.04 -1.04 10.06
CA ARG A 66 -0.12 -1.84 10.52
C ARG A 66 -0.48 -1.52 11.96
N GLU A 67 0.51 -1.40 12.85
CA GLU A 67 0.31 -1.00 14.24
C GLU A 67 -0.34 0.39 14.30
N ALA A 68 0.23 1.38 13.60
CA ALA A 68 -0.33 2.72 13.56
C ALA A 68 -1.73 2.77 12.91
N TRP A 69 -2.00 1.94 11.90
CA TRP A 69 -3.32 1.82 11.28
C TRP A 69 -4.37 1.28 12.24
N ASN A 70 -3.98 0.28 13.03
CA ASN A 70 -4.83 -0.34 14.04
C ASN A 70 -5.15 0.66 15.16
N ASP A 71 -4.11 1.28 15.72
CA ASP A 71 -4.27 2.25 16.81
C ASP A 71 -5.05 3.49 16.40
N GLY A 72 -4.86 3.94 15.16
CA GLY A 72 -5.57 5.07 14.60
C GLY A 72 -7.01 4.75 14.17
N ASN A 73 -7.45 3.49 14.28
CA ASN A 73 -8.71 2.98 13.72
C ASN A 73 -8.96 3.57 12.31
N VAL A 74 -7.95 3.43 11.46
CA VAL A 74 -7.91 4.08 10.14
C VAL A 74 -8.99 3.54 9.22
N PRO A 75 -9.18 2.21 9.07
CA PRO A 75 -10.18 1.65 8.19
C PRO A 75 -11.62 2.05 8.57
N GLN A 76 -12.43 2.32 7.56
CA GLN A 76 -13.89 2.21 7.66
C GLN A 76 -14.33 0.92 6.96
N CYS A 77 -14.59 0.95 5.65
CA CYS A 77 -14.93 -0.26 4.89
C CYS A 77 -13.74 -1.19 4.63
N GLY A 78 -12.51 -0.73 4.87
CA GLY A 78 -11.28 -1.52 4.67
C GLY A 78 -10.83 -1.70 3.21
N TYR A 79 -11.68 -1.48 2.21
CA TYR A 79 -11.42 -1.91 0.83
C TYR A 79 -10.15 -1.34 0.20
N CYS A 80 -9.88 -0.04 0.38
CA CYS A 80 -8.68 0.58 -0.18
C CYS A 80 -7.43 0.39 0.69
N GLN A 81 -7.57 -0.07 1.94
CA GLN A 81 -6.52 0.05 2.95
C GLN A 81 -5.30 -0.80 2.63
N SER A 82 -5.47 -1.95 1.98
CA SER A 82 -4.34 -2.76 1.50
C SER A 82 -3.46 -1.99 0.50
N GLY A 83 -4.07 -1.28 -0.46
CA GLY A 83 -3.33 -0.43 -1.39
C GLY A 83 -2.68 0.78 -0.71
N GLN A 84 -3.37 1.36 0.27
CA GLN A 84 -2.83 2.48 1.07
C GLN A 84 -1.58 2.07 1.86
N LEU A 85 -1.62 0.91 2.53
CA LEU A 85 -0.48 0.40 3.30
C LEU A 85 0.73 0.10 2.40
N ILE A 86 0.52 -0.45 1.21
CA ILE A 86 1.60 -0.68 0.24
C ILE A 86 2.20 0.62 -0.28
N ALA A 87 1.37 1.63 -0.57
CA ALA A 87 1.86 2.94 -0.98
C ALA A 87 2.64 3.63 0.15
N ALA A 88 2.14 3.58 1.39
CA ALA A 88 2.84 4.11 2.56
C ALA A 88 4.16 3.37 2.83
N THR A 89 4.19 2.04 2.64
CA THR A 89 5.43 1.24 2.74
C THR A 89 6.45 1.74 1.71
N SER A 90 6.05 1.89 0.44
CA SER A 90 6.94 2.44 -0.60
C SER A 90 7.45 3.85 -0.30
N LEU A 91 6.68 4.67 0.41
CA LEU A 91 7.12 6.00 0.85
C LEU A 91 8.18 5.88 1.95
N LEU A 92 7.90 5.11 3.01
CA LEU A 92 8.81 4.98 4.16
C LEU A 92 10.09 4.20 3.86
N ASP A 93 10.08 3.37 2.82
CA ASP A 93 11.29 2.71 2.31
C ASP A 93 12.26 3.71 1.63
N LYS A 94 11.76 4.88 1.20
CA LYS A 94 12.54 5.89 0.47
C LYS A 94 12.79 7.16 1.27
N THR A 95 11.85 7.51 2.15
CA THR A 95 11.87 8.75 2.93
C THR A 95 11.60 8.40 4.39
N GLU A 96 12.64 8.53 5.21
CA GLU A 96 12.57 8.11 6.62
C GLU A 96 11.62 8.96 7.47
N ASN A 97 11.59 10.28 7.23
CA ASN A 97 10.74 11.23 7.93
C ASN A 97 9.99 12.11 6.90
N PRO A 98 8.95 11.58 6.23
CA PRO A 98 8.24 12.31 5.18
C PRO A 98 7.45 13.50 5.75
N THR A 99 7.38 14.60 4.99
CA THR A 99 6.50 15.72 5.33
C THR A 99 5.04 15.42 5.00
N ASP A 100 4.14 16.31 5.40
CA ASP A 100 2.73 16.24 5.00
C ASP A 100 2.54 16.25 3.48
N GLU A 101 3.35 17.06 2.77
CA GLU A 101 3.34 17.16 1.32
C GLU A 101 3.84 15.86 0.66
N ASP A 102 4.89 15.23 1.21
CA ASP A 102 5.38 13.94 0.73
C ASP A 102 4.29 12.86 0.87
N ILE A 103 3.62 12.83 2.02
CA ILE A 103 2.52 11.89 2.28
C ILE A 103 1.36 12.15 1.30
N ASP A 104 0.92 13.41 1.15
CA ASP A 104 -0.18 13.73 0.25
C ASP A 104 0.16 13.36 -1.20
N ALA A 105 1.39 13.61 -1.65
CA ALA A 105 1.85 13.23 -2.97
C ALA A 105 1.85 11.71 -3.16
N ALA A 106 2.42 10.94 -2.23
CA ALA A 106 2.50 9.49 -2.31
C ALA A 106 1.12 8.80 -2.27
N MET A 107 0.20 9.33 -1.47
CA MET A 107 -1.11 8.73 -1.25
C MET A 107 -2.17 9.22 -2.27
N SER A 108 -1.90 10.31 -3.01
CA SER A 108 -2.83 10.92 -3.98
C SER A 108 -3.43 9.94 -5.00
N SER A 109 -2.68 8.90 -5.36
CA SER A 109 -3.08 7.90 -6.35
C SER A 109 -3.83 6.68 -5.78
N ASN A 110 -4.13 6.70 -4.48
CA ASN A 110 -4.91 5.69 -3.77
C ASN A 110 -6.24 6.29 -3.25
N ILE A 111 -7.33 5.96 -3.93
CA ILE A 111 -8.64 6.55 -3.67
C ILE A 111 -9.33 5.85 -2.50
N CYS A 112 -9.81 6.63 -1.53
CA CYS A 112 -10.63 6.20 -0.40
C CYS A 112 -12.03 6.85 -0.46
N ARG A 113 -13.07 6.07 -0.73
CA ARG A 113 -14.44 6.60 -0.79
C ARG A 113 -15.03 6.92 0.60
N CYS A 114 -14.50 6.28 1.64
CA CYS A 114 -14.85 6.56 3.04
C CYS A 114 -14.22 7.86 3.59
N GLY A 115 -13.29 8.47 2.85
CA GLY A 115 -12.68 9.76 3.25
C GLY A 115 -11.71 9.68 4.43
N THR A 116 -11.04 8.54 4.66
CA THR A 116 -10.14 8.34 5.82
C THR A 116 -8.75 8.96 5.68
N TYR A 117 -8.52 9.85 4.70
CA TYR A 117 -7.19 10.39 4.36
C TYR A 117 -6.48 11.08 5.53
N SER A 118 -7.18 11.88 6.32
CA SER A 118 -6.59 12.52 7.50
C SER A 118 -6.18 11.51 8.58
N ARG A 119 -6.85 10.35 8.67
CA ARG A 119 -6.45 9.26 9.57
C ARG A 119 -5.23 8.51 9.04
N ILE A 120 -5.20 8.25 7.73
CA ILE A 120 -4.06 7.66 7.01
C ILE A 120 -2.80 8.50 7.26
N LYS A 121 -2.86 9.80 7.00
CA LYS A 121 -1.72 10.71 7.22
C LYS A 121 -1.21 10.68 8.66
N LYS A 122 -2.11 10.78 9.65
CA LYS A 122 -1.75 10.70 11.07
C LYS A 122 -1.12 9.35 11.43
N ALA A 123 -1.61 8.25 10.86
CA ALA A 123 -1.05 6.93 11.08
C ALA A 123 0.35 6.77 10.46
N ILE A 124 0.63 7.38 9.31
CA ILE A 124 1.98 7.38 8.73
C ILE A 124 2.97 8.10 9.67
N HIS A 125 2.61 9.29 10.16
CA HIS A 125 3.43 10.00 11.16
C HIS A 125 3.65 9.17 12.43
N LYS A 126 2.61 8.49 12.92
CA LYS A 126 2.73 7.59 14.08
C LYS A 126 3.66 6.41 13.78
N ALA A 127 3.59 5.81 12.60
CA ALA A 127 4.49 4.72 12.22
C ALA A 127 5.96 5.17 12.21
N VAL A 128 6.24 6.40 11.76
CA VAL A 128 7.58 7.00 11.83
C VAL A 128 8.04 7.17 13.28
N ALA A 129 7.15 7.64 14.18
CA ALA A 129 7.47 7.75 15.61
C ALA A 129 7.80 6.38 16.23
N LEU A 130 6.97 5.36 15.99
CA LEU A 130 7.20 3.98 16.48
C LEU A 130 8.52 3.41 15.98
N LYS A 131 8.85 3.64 14.71
CA LYS A 131 10.13 3.26 14.12
C LYS A 131 11.31 3.92 14.83
N ASN A 132 11.23 5.23 15.08
CA ASN A 132 12.31 6.00 15.70
C ASN A 132 12.52 5.64 17.19
N GLU A 133 11.47 5.19 17.89
CA GLU A 133 11.56 4.69 19.28
C GLU A 133 12.17 3.29 19.38
N SER A 134 12.20 2.53 18.27
CA SER A 134 12.68 1.15 18.20
C SER A 134 14.17 1.02 17.80
N ILE A 135 14.86 2.14 17.58
CA ILE A 135 16.28 2.25 17.21
C ILE A 135 17.08 2.73 18.42
#